data_AF-A0AB36SNX4-F1
#
_entry.id   AF-A0AB36SNX4-F1
#
_cell.length_a   1.000
_cell.length_b   1.000
_cell.length_c   1.000
_cell.angle_alpha   90.00
_cell.angle_beta   90.00
_cell.angle_gamma   90.00
#
_symmetry.space_group_name_H-M   'P 1'
#
loop_
_entity.id
_entity.type
_entity.pdbx_description
1 polymer ?
#
loop_
_entity_poly.entity_id
_entity_poly.type
_entity_poly.pdbx_seq_one_letter_code
_entity_poly.pdbx_strand_id
1 'polypeptide(L)'
;MTKKRKVSAKVIKAVGTSTQVLSRQQEYENEKNAVNDIIEPPYRIEDLQQIRENSTILGQCIDAYKRNIAGFGHEMKYKQGDIKETTEMKTEWSFVNDEVIPFFSFDKPFKEVLETSIDDRETTGNGYIEVIRNLDGKPAELVNMLSQYMRVTRKDDKPQEVTYTINGNQVKRKKLFRRYVQRVGNTDTYFKEFGDPRFLNKETGQFGTSTFGEKNATEVIQLKIGNGPYGIPRWVSHVVHMVGARKAEELNLRYFKQGRHIPMAILLKNGILSEESEAALTDYVSNVEGEDNQHKYLLLQVESAEEGIVGDTPTSVDIELKSLADILQNDALFLEYDEKSRQKVQSAFRLPDVYVGYIRDFNRATAESVREITEEQVFEPERSALEFIINNVLLLPYGLKYVYVNLRKSEISNTEDMVKTIEVLADKGGLTFQDIRNIAGNMLNKEFSDYDIPEADKPVALVLERHRKVSGWEEGLSEKLQKSAGGNAKEELVNVMKDVRDLLESMQDAED
;
A
#
# COMPACT_ATOMS: atom_id res chain seq x y z
N MET A 1 52.96 -53.58 -16.20
CA MET A 1 52.01 -53.01 -17.19
C MET A 1 50.60 -53.01 -16.58
N THR A 2 50.15 -51.87 -16.04
CA THR A 2 48.83 -51.73 -15.41
C THR A 2 47.81 -51.25 -16.46
N LYS A 3 46.89 -52.12 -16.88
CA LYS A 3 45.77 -51.77 -17.78
C LYS A 3 44.76 -50.89 -17.04
N LYS A 4 44.72 -49.59 -17.34
CA LYS A 4 43.63 -48.70 -16.91
C LYS A 4 42.33 -49.09 -17.62
N ARG A 5 41.32 -49.52 -16.86
CA ARG A 5 39.94 -49.68 -17.37
C ARG A 5 39.35 -48.28 -17.63
N LYS A 6 39.00 -47.99 -18.88
CA LYS A 6 38.18 -46.82 -19.24
C LYS A 6 36.73 -47.09 -18.81
N VAL A 7 36.23 -46.31 -17.87
CA VAL A 7 34.80 -46.26 -17.54
C VAL A 7 34.16 -45.23 -18.46
N SER A 8 33.17 -45.63 -19.25
CA SER A 8 32.35 -44.71 -20.06
C SER A 8 31.01 -44.50 -19.37
N ALA A 9 30.75 -43.28 -18.89
CA ALA A 9 29.42 -42.89 -18.44
C ALA A 9 28.61 -42.39 -19.64
N LYS A 10 27.43 -42.99 -19.89
CA LYS A 10 26.48 -42.53 -20.90
C LYS A 10 25.29 -41.92 -20.18
N VAL A 11 25.13 -40.59 -20.30
CA VAL A 11 23.96 -39.89 -19.77
C VAL A 11 22.76 -40.27 -20.62
N ILE A 12 21.84 -41.06 -20.06
CA ILE A 12 20.54 -41.32 -20.66
C ILE A 12 19.65 -40.15 -20.23
N LYS A 13 19.42 -39.18 -21.13
CA LYS A 13 18.40 -38.15 -20.91
C LYS A 13 17.05 -38.86 -20.76
N ALA A 14 16.40 -38.69 -19.62
CA ALA A 14 15.03 -39.13 -19.43
C ALA A 14 14.18 -38.52 -20.56
N VAL A 15 13.55 -39.36 -21.38
CA VAL A 15 12.56 -38.92 -22.36
C VAL A 15 11.31 -38.59 -21.55
N GLY A 16 11.27 -37.36 -21.01
CA GLY A 16 10.05 -36.83 -20.44
C GLY A 16 9.01 -36.75 -21.55
N THR A 17 7.89 -37.46 -21.39
CA THR A 17 6.65 -37.21 -22.13
C THR A 17 6.21 -35.79 -21.83
N SER A 18 6.75 -34.81 -22.56
CA SER A 18 6.57 -33.38 -22.33
C SER A 18 5.26 -32.87 -22.93
N THR A 19 4.15 -33.54 -22.62
CA THR A 19 2.85 -32.92 -22.83
C THR A 19 2.68 -31.89 -21.72
N GLN A 20 2.90 -30.61 -22.03
CA GLN A 20 2.58 -29.54 -21.08
C GLN A 20 1.10 -29.64 -20.70
N VAL A 21 0.85 -29.89 -19.42
CA VAL A 21 -0.50 -29.92 -18.85
C VAL A 21 -0.98 -28.47 -18.71
N LEU A 22 -2.12 -28.16 -19.32
CA LEU A 22 -2.78 -26.88 -19.17
C LEU A 22 -3.49 -26.82 -17.82
N SER A 23 -3.62 -25.61 -17.26
CA SER A 23 -4.48 -25.40 -16.08
C SER A 23 -5.90 -25.88 -16.39
N ARG A 24 -6.49 -26.62 -15.46
CA ARG A 24 -7.90 -27.05 -15.49
C ARG A 24 -8.80 -26.12 -14.67
N GLN A 25 -8.27 -24.99 -14.21
CA GLN A 25 -9.02 -24.01 -13.44
C GLN A 25 -10.16 -23.45 -14.28
N GLN A 26 -11.39 -23.57 -13.77
CA GLN A 26 -12.57 -22.93 -14.32
C GLN A 26 -12.82 -21.63 -13.54
N GLU A 27 -13.15 -20.56 -14.25
CA GLU A 27 -13.32 -19.23 -13.66
C GLU A 27 -14.80 -18.89 -13.54
N TYR A 28 -15.45 -19.31 -12.44
CA TYR A 28 -16.82 -18.93 -12.05
C TYR A 28 -17.96 -19.29 -13.03
N GLU A 29 -19.17 -19.47 -12.51
CA GLU A 29 -20.34 -19.81 -13.35
C GLU A 29 -20.82 -18.62 -14.20
N ASN A 30 -20.57 -17.38 -13.75
CA ASN A 30 -21.00 -16.15 -14.42
C ASN A 30 -20.34 -15.92 -15.79
N GLU A 31 -19.25 -16.62 -16.13
CA GLU A 31 -18.73 -16.64 -17.50
C GLU A 31 -19.76 -17.15 -18.51
N LYS A 32 -20.71 -18.00 -18.09
CA LYS A 32 -21.80 -18.49 -18.95
C LYS A 32 -22.75 -17.37 -19.39
N ASN A 33 -22.79 -16.26 -18.65
CA ASN A 33 -23.64 -15.11 -18.92
C ASN A 33 -22.91 -14.00 -19.71
N ALA A 34 -21.69 -14.25 -20.18
CA ALA A 34 -20.94 -13.29 -20.97
C ALA A 34 -21.67 -12.97 -22.28
N VAL A 35 -21.87 -11.68 -22.56
CA VAL A 35 -22.47 -11.20 -23.81
C VAL A 35 -21.35 -10.78 -24.75
N ASN A 36 -21.28 -11.39 -25.94
CA ASN A 36 -20.16 -11.20 -26.88
C ASN A 36 -18.79 -11.44 -26.22
N ASP A 37 -18.68 -12.49 -25.40
CA ASP A 37 -17.51 -12.85 -24.60
C ASP A 37 -17.11 -11.87 -23.49
N ILE A 38 -17.81 -10.73 -23.36
CA ILE A 38 -17.57 -9.74 -22.31
C ILE A 38 -18.32 -10.16 -21.05
N ILE A 39 -17.59 -10.25 -19.95
CA ILE A 39 -18.10 -10.62 -18.62
C ILE A 39 -18.55 -9.34 -17.92
N GLU A 40 -19.74 -9.35 -17.32
CA GLU A 40 -20.21 -8.24 -16.50
C GLU A 40 -19.53 -8.27 -15.13
N PRO A 41 -19.06 -7.12 -14.59
CA PRO A 41 -18.54 -7.03 -13.24
C PRO A 41 -19.56 -7.56 -12.20
N PRO A 42 -19.10 -8.23 -11.13
CA PRO A 42 -20.00 -8.75 -10.09
C PRO A 42 -20.72 -7.65 -9.30
N TYR A 43 -20.14 -6.44 -9.28
CA TYR A 43 -20.70 -5.24 -8.67
C TYR A 43 -20.52 -4.08 -9.65
N ARG A 44 -21.46 -3.13 -9.66
CA ARG A 44 -21.32 -1.90 -10.42
C ARG A 44 -20.16 -1.08 -9.86
N ILE A 45 -19.22 -0.71 -10.70
CA ILE A 45 -17.94 -0.11 -10.28
C ILE A 45 -18.17 1.31 -9.74
N GLU A 46 -19.09 2.05 -10.34
CA GLU A 46 -19.45 3.41 -9.93
C GLU A 46 -20.07 3.44 -8.53
N ASP A 47 -20.88 2.42 -8.20
CA ASP A 47 -21.49 2.30 -6.86
C ASP A 47 -20.38 2.08 -5.79
N LEU A 48 -19.35 1.28 -6.11
CA LEU A 48 -18.20 1.07 -5.21
C LEU A 48 -17.38 2.36 -5.01
N GLN A 49 -17.15 3.12 -6.08
CA GLN A 49 -16.48 4.42 -6.02
C GLN A 49 -17.28 5.42 -5.17
N GLN A 50 -18.60 5.49 -5.36
CA GLN A 50 -19.48 6.36 -4.59
C GLN A 50 -19.49 5.99 -3.10
N ILE A 51 -19.39 4.70 -2.75
CA ILE A 51 -19.28 4.27 -1.35
C ILE A 51 -17.97 4.76 -0.71
N ARG A 52 -16.85 4.71 -1.45
CA ARG A 52 -15.58 5.29 -1.00
C ARG A 52 -15.69 6.79 -0.75
N GLU A 53 -16.29 7.53 -1.66
CA GLU A 53 -16.46 8.99 -1.54
C GLU A 53 -17.34 9.40 -0.35
N ASN A 54 -18.38 8.61 -0.06
CA ASN A 54 -19.31 8.89 1.04
C ASN A 54 -18.87 8.33 2.40
N SER A 55 -17.79 7.55 2.45
CA SER A 55 -17.29 6.96 3.69
C SER A 55 -16.24 7.84 4.34
N THR A 56 -16.40 8.10 5.64
CA THR A 56 -15.46 8.88 6.46
C THR A 56 -14.16 8.15 6.81
N ILE A 57 -14.09 6.84 6.56
CA ILE A 57 -12.95 5.98 6.96
C ILE A 57 -12.36 5.17 5.80
N LEU A 58 -13.17 4.73 4.84
CA LEU A 58 -12.70 3.84 3.78
C LEU A 58 -11.58 4.49 2.97
N GLY A 59 -11.74 5.77 2.61
CA GLY A 59 -10.70 6.54 1.94
C GLY A 59 -9.39 6.55 2.73
N GLN A 60 -9.44 6.78 4.05
CA GLN A 60 -8.26 6.80 4.93
C GLN A 60 -7.56 5.42 4.97
N CYS A 61 -8.32 4.32 5.02
CA CYS A 61 -7.76 2.97 4.99
C CYS A 61 -7.04 2.66 3.66
N ILE A 62 -7.67 3.00 2.53
CA ILE A 62 -7.10 2.82 1.18
C ILE A 62 -5.83 3.67 1.03
N ASP A 63 -5.88 4.91 1.52
CA ASP A 63 -4.77 5.84 1.54
C ASP A 63 -3.58 5.35 2.37
N ALA A 64 -3.83 4.69 3.50
CA ALA A 64 -2.79 4.05 4.29
C ALA A 64 -2.16 2.86 3.54
N TYR A 65 -2.97 2.05 2.85
CA TYR A 65 -2.49 0.93 2.05
C TYR A 65 -1.55 1.37 0.93
N LYS A 66 -2.01 2.27 0.05
CA LYS A 66 -1.20 2.68 -1.11
C LYS A 66 0.13 3.31 -0.70
N ARG A 67 0.11 4.15 0.34
CA ARG A 67 1.32 4.81 0.86
C ARG A 67 2.31 3.82 1.45
N ASN A 68 1.86 2.87 2.27
CA ASN A 68 2.77 1.93 2.91
C ASN A 68 3.23 0.81 1.97
N ILE A 69 2.47 0.47 0.92
CA ILE A 69 2.87 -0.55 -0.05
C ILE A 69 3.84 0.03 -1.10
N ALA A 70 3.54 1.20 -1.67
CA ALA A 70 4.30 1.75 -2.81
C ALA A 70 4.76 3.21 -2.63
N GLY A 71 4.18 3.98 -1.71
CA GLY A 71 4.40 5.43 -1.60
C GLY A 71 5.81 5.88 -1.21
N PHE A 72 6.60 4.99 -0.60
CA PHE A 72 8.02 5.22 -0.31
C PHE A 72 8.93 5.10 -1.55
N GLY A 73 8.39 4.66 -2.69
CA GLY A 73 9.14 4.50 -3.93
C GLY A 73 9.82 3.15 -4.04
N HIS A 74 10.77 3.07 -4.97
CA HIS A 74 11.51 1.86 -5.25
C HIS A 74 12.98 1.99 -4.85
N GLU A 75 13.62 0.85 -4.65
CA GLU A 75 15.04 0.70 -4.46
C GLU A 75 15.54 -0.45 -5.33
N MET A 76 16.77 -0.35 -5.79
CA MET A 76 17.42 -1.41 -6.53
C MET A 76 18.18 -2.31 -5.54
N LYS A 77 18.19 -3.62 -5.82
CA LYS A 77 18.99 -4.62 -5.08
C LYS A 77 19.68 -5.56 -6.05
N TYR A 78 20.84 -6.05 -5.66
CA TYR A 78 21.49 -7.15 -6.39
C TYR A 78 20.83 -8.48 -6.05
N LYS A 79 20.61 -9.33 -7.06
CA LYS A 79 19.99 -10.66 -6.93
C LYS A 79 20.86 -11.64 -6.14
N GLN A 80 22.16 -11.46 -6.15
CA GLN A 80 23.12 -12.23 -5.36
C GLN A 80 23.66 -11.32 -4.26
N GLY A 81 23.54 -11.76 -3.01
CA GLY A 81 24.16 -11.09 -1.87
C GLY A 81 25.67 -11.32 -1.83
N ASP A 82 26.38 -10.43 -1.15
CA ASP A 82 27.80 -10.59 -0.75
C ASP A 82 28.79 -10.84 -1.90
N ILE A 83 28.52 -10.25 -3.07
CA ILE A 83 29.46 -10.24 -4.20
C ILE A 83 30.02 -8.85 -4.43
N LYS A 84 31.32 -8.77 -4.78
CA LYS A 84 31.95 -7.52 -5.19
C LYS A 84 31.27 -7.03 -6.46
N GLU A 85 30.80 -5.78 -6.43
CA GLU A 85 30.17 -5.14 -7.58
C GLU A 85 31.11 -5.18 -8.80
N THR A 86 30.58 -5.70 -9.91
CA THR A 86 31.27 -5.72 -11.21
C THR A 86 30.79 -4.58 -12.09
N THR A 87 31.55 -4.24 -13.13
CA THR A 87 31.16 -3.18 -14.08
C THR A 87 29.84 -3.50 -14.78
N GLU A 88 29.58 -4.78 -15.10
CA GLU A 88 28.33 -5.23 -15.71
C GLU A 88 27.14 -5.06 -14.76
N MET A 89 27.31 -5.37 -13.47
CA MET A 89 26.28 -5.17 -12.45
C MET A 89 25.90 -3.69 -12.32
N LYS A 90 26.91 -2.82 -12.23
CA LYS A 90 26.71 -1.36 -12.14
C LYS A 90 26.05 -0.80 -13.40
N THR A 91 26.43 -1.29 -14.57
CA THR A 91 25.83 -0.87 -15.85
C THR A 91 24.36 -1.28 -15.92
N GLU A 92 24.01 -2.52 -15.53
CA GLU A 92 22.61 -2.96 -15.50
C GLU A 92 21.80 -2.18 -14.45
N TRP A 93 22.40 -1.88 -13.30
CA TRP A 93 21.78 -1.04 -12.27
C TRP A 93 21.44 0.35 -12.80
N SER A 94 22.42 1.09 -13.32
CA SER A 94 22.21 2.44 -13.87
C SER A 94 21.20 2.42 -15.01
N PHE A 95 21.28 1.43 -15.91
CA PHE A 95 20.30 1.30 -16.98
C PHE A 95 18.86 1.17 -16.44
N VAL A 96 18.62 0.31 -15.46
CA VAL A 96 17.26 0.13 -14.92
C VAL A 96 16.80 1.36 -14.12
N ASN A 97 17.66 1.86 -13.25
CA ASN A 97 17.34 2.96 -12.33
C ASN A 97 17.18 4.31 -13.04
N ASP A 98 18.04 4.59 -14.02
CA ASP A 98 18.16 5.91 -14.63
C ASP A 98 17.46 5.98 -15.99
N GLU A 99 17.35 4.87 -16.73
CA GLU A 99 16.84 4.84 -18.12
C GLU A 99 15.55 4.04 -18.32
N VAL A 100 15.19 3.11 -17.44
CA VAL A 100 13.96 2.31 -17.59
C VAL A 100 12.85 2.82 -16.68
N ILE A 101 13.03 2.77 -15.37
CA ILE A 101 11.96 3.08 -14.42
C ILE A 101 11.46 4.52 -14.52
N PRO A 102 12.33 5.55 -14.61
CA PRO A 102 11.88 6.94 -14.70
C PRO A 102 11.08 7.24 -15.97
N PHE A 103 11.31 6.49 -17.03
CA PHE A 103 10.69 6.69 -18.34
C PHE A 103 9.39 5.91 -18.53
N PHE A 104 8.99 5.07 -17.57
CA PHE A 104 7.68 4.42 -17.61
C PHE A 104 6.50 5.39 -17.58
N SER A 105 6.69 6.62 -17.13
CA SER A 105 5.66 7.66 -17.16
C SER A 105 6.31 9.04 -17.09
N PHE A 106 5.86 9.95 -17.96
CA PHE A 106 6.31 11.35 -17.96
C PHE A 106 5.39 12.27 -17.16
N ASP A 107 4.16 11.83 -16.86
CA ASP A 107 3.17 12.64 -16.14
C ASP A 107 3.35 12.57 -14.62
N LYS A 108 3.81 11.42 -14.13
CA LYS A 108 3.99 11.15 -12.70
C LYS A 108 5.06 10.10 -12.41
N PRO A 109 5.69 10.13 -11.21
CA PRO A 109 6.71 9.15 -10.83
C PRO A 109 6.18 7.71 -10.85
N PHE A 110 7.07 6.73 -11.09
CA PHE A 110 6.72 5.30 -11.10
C PHE A 110 5.94 4.85 -9.85
N LYS A 111 6.31 5.36 -8.67
CA LYS A 111 5.60 5.05 -7.42
C LYS A 111 4.13 5.47 -7.45
N GLU A 112 3.81 6.59 -8.09
CA GLU A 112 2.45 7.13 -8.14
C GLU A 112 1.57 6.32 -9.11
N VAL A 113 2.16 5.77 -10.19
CA VAL A 113 1.48 4.79 -11.06
C VAL A 113 1.06 3.56 -10.26
N LEU A 114 1.94 3.06 -9.38
CA LEU A 114 1.65 1.92 -8.51
C LEU A 114 0.61 2.27 -7.44
N GLU A 115 0.75 3.42 -6.76
CA GLU A 115 -0.20 3.89 -5.75
C GLU A 115 -1.61 4.06 -6.34
N THR A 116 -1.72 4.65 -7.53
CA THR A 116 -3.00 4.79 -8.25
C THR A 116 -3.64 3.43 -8.51
N SER A 117 -2.84 2.45 -8.96
CA SER A 117 -3.34 1.10 -9.23
C SER A 117 -3.79 0.36 -7.97
N ILE A 118 -3.11 0.57 -6.84
CA ILE A 118 -3.52 0.03 -5.53
C ILE A 118 -4.80 0.71 -5.06
N ASP A 119 -4.93 2.03 -5.22
CA ASP A 119 -6.15 2.77 -4.87
C ASP A 119 -7.36 2.23 -5.65
N ASP A 120 -7.24 2.08 -6.98
CA ASP A 120 -8.29 1.49 -7.82
C ASP A 120 -8.61 0.04 -7.42
N ARG A 121 -7.57 -0.76 -7.13
CA ARG A 121 -7.70 -2.15 -6.68
C ARG A 121 -8.45 -2.25 -5.35
N GLU A 122 -8.09 -1.44 -4.36
CA GLU A 122 -8.74 -1.49 -3.05
C GLU A 122 -10.13 -0.85 -3.08
N THR A 123 -10.37 0.13 -3.97
CA THR A 123 -11.68 0.74 -4.17
C THR A 123 -12.65 -0.21 -4.89
N THR A 124 -12.23 -0.83 -5.98
CA THR A 124 -13.15 -1.54 -6.88
C THR A 124 -12.90 -3.04 -6.95
N GLY A 125 -11.91 -3.54 -6.22
CA GLY A 125 -11.35 -4.89 -6.37
C GLY A 125 -10.38 -5.02 -7.54
N ASN A 126 -10.25 -4.00 -8.39
CA ASN A 126 -9.54 -4.06 -9.67
C ASN A 126 -8.76 -2.76 -9.96
N GLY A 127 -7.47 -2.87 -10.27
CA GLY A 127 -6.65 -1.79 -10.85
C GLY A 127 -6.09 -2.24 -12.19
N TYR A 128 -6.02 -1.33 -13.16
CA TYR A 128 -5.57 -1.64 -14.52
C TYR A 128 -4.45 -0.69 -14.93
N ILE A 129 -3.40 -1.26 -15.51
CA ILE A 129 -2.28 -0.53 -16.08
C ILE A 129 -2.17 -0.93 -17.55
N GLU A 130 -2.39 0.01 -18.46
CA GLU A 130 -2.01 -0.14 -19.86
C GLU A 130 -0.49 -0.10 -19.98
N VAL A 131 0.06 -0.99 -20.79
CA VAL A 131 1.47 -1.11 -21.07
C VAL A 131 1.69 -0.95 -22.57
N ILE A 132 2.46 0.08 -22.92
CA ILE A 132 2.86 0.39 -24.29
C ILE A 132 4.30 -0.07 -24.46
N ARG A 133 4.57 -0.79 -25.55
CA ARG A 133 5.92 -1.29 -25.87
C ARG A 133 6.64 -0.37 -26.84
N ASN A 134 7.95 -0.25 -26.69
CA ASN A 134 8.82 0.39 -27.67
C ASN A 134 9.05 -0.49 -28.91
N LEU A 135 9.84 0.01 -29.87
CA LEU A 135 10.16 -0.69 -31.12
C LEU A 135 10.92 -2.02 -30.90
N ASP A 136 11.64 -2.15 -29.79
CA ASP A 136 12.32 -3.40 -29.40
C ASP A 136 11.37 -4.42 -28.73
N GLY A 137 10.09 -4.07 -28.60
CA GLY A 137 9.09 -4.91 -27.95
C GLY A 137 9.24 -4.96 -26.43
N LYS A 138 9.93 -4.01 -25.80
CA LYS A 138 10.03 -3.90 -24.33
C LYS A 138 8.99 -2.91 -23.79
N PRO A 139 8.42 -3.13 -22.59
CA PRO A 139 7.53 -2.16 -21.94
C PRO A 139 8.24 -0.83 -21.79
N ALA A 140 7.60 0.26 -22.20
CA ALA A 140 8.22 1.59 -22.21
C ALA A 140 7.35 2.65 -21.54
N GLU A 141 6.03 2.49 -21.56
CA GLU A 141 5.11 3.44 -20.93
C GLU A 141 3.99 2.69 -20.20
N LEU A 142 3.59 3.24 -19.05
CA LEU A 142 2.57 2.72 -18.16
C LEU A 142 1.50 3.79 -17.93
N VAL A 143 0.25 3.45 -18.24
CA VAL A 143 -0.89 4.37 -18.08
C VAL A 143 -1.94 3.72 -17.18
N ASN A 144 -2.29 4.38 -16.08
CA ASN A 144 -3.39 3.90 -15.23
C ASN A 144 -4.72 4.04 -15.99
N MET A 145 -5.52 2.97 -16.01
CA MET A 145 -6.82 2.97 -16.65
C MET A 145 -7.94 2.98 -15.61
N LEU A 146 -8.97 3.80 -15.85
CA LEU A 146 -10.12 3.91 -14.95
C LEU A 146 -10.96 2.63 -14.95
N SER A 147 -11.06 1.99 -13.78
CA SER A 147 -11.74 0.71 -13.62
C SER A 147 -13.22 0.71 -14.03
N GLN A 148 -13.93 1.85 -13.92
CA GLN A 148 -15.36 1.96 -14.29
C GLN A 148 -15.63 1.65 -15.76
N TYR A 149 -14.69 2.00 -16.65
CA TYR A 149 -14.81 1.77 -18.09
C TYR A 149 -14.26 0.42 -18.52
N MET A 150 -13.56 -0.29 -17.64
CA MET A 150 -12.90 -1.55 -17.99
C MET A 150 -13.87 -2.73 -17.91
N ARG A 151 -13.80 -3.58 -18.92
CA ARG A 151 -14.43 -4.89 -18.99
C ARG A 151 -13.41 -5.97 -19.31
N VAL A 152 -13.67 -7.19 -18.85
CA VAL A 152 -12.82 -8.35 -19.13
C VAL A 152 -13.59 -9.36 -19.97
N THR A 153 -12.91 -10.02 -20.89
CA THR A 153 -13.49 -11.14 -21.64
C THR A 153 -13.21 -12.47 -20.95
N ARG A 154 -13.93 -13.51 -21.38
CA ARG A 154 -13.56 -14.90 -21.10
C ARG A 154 -12.14 -15.18 -21.60
N LYS A 155 -11.47 -16.13 -20.96
CA LYS A 155 -10.25 -16.69 -21.53
C LYS A 155 -10.58 -17.34 -22.87
N ASP A 156 -9.69 -17.17 -23.84
CA ASP A 156 -9.79 -17.84 -25.12
C ASP A 156 -9.75 -19.36 -24.96
N ASP A 157 -10.39 -20.08 -25.88
CA ASP A 157 -10.42 -21.55 -25.86
C ASP A 157 -9.08 -22.17 -26.26
N LYS A 158 -8.26 -21.43 -27.02
CA LYS A 158 -7.01 -21.95 -27.60
C LYS A 158 -5.79 -21.39 -26.86
N PRO A 159 -4.96 -22.25 -26.24
CA PRO A 159 -3.76 -21.80 -25.58
C PRO A 159 -2.72 -21.34 -26.60
N GLN A 160 -1.98 -20.31 -26.24
CA GLN A 160 -0.86 -19.79 -27.02
C GLN A 160 0.46 -20.24 -26.38
N GLU A 161 1.45 -20.57 -27.21
CA GLU A 161 2.81 -20.82 -26.73
C GLU A 161 3.52 -19.49 -26.49
N VAL A 162 3.99 -19.29 -25.27
CA VAL A 162 4.72 -18.09 -24.83
C VAL A 162 6.13 -18.50 -24.47
N THR A 163 7.12 -17.74 -24.93
CA THR A 163 8.53 -17.96 -24.59
C THR A 163 8.96 -16.95 -23.53
N TYR A 164 9.41 -17.46 -22.39
CA TYR A 164 9.95 -16.68 -21.28
C TYR A 164 11.47 -16.83 -21.27
N THR A 165 12.20 -15.71 -21.20
CA THR A 165 13.65 -15.73 -21.01
C THR A 165 13.96 -15.46 -19.54
N ILE A 166 14.43 -16.46 -18.83
CA ILE A 166 14.73 -16.38 -17.39
C ILE A 166 16.21 -16.73 -17.20
N ASN A 167 17.00 -15.76 -16.73
CA ASN A 167 18.45 -15.92 -16.50
C ASN A 167 19.19 -16.50 -17.73
N GLY A 168 18.85 -16.03 -18.93
CA GLY A 168 19.41 -16.51 -20.20
C GLY A 168 18.85 -17.84 -20.72
N ASN A 169 18.00 -18.53 -19.96
CA ASN A 169 17.34 -19.75 -20.39
C ASN A 169 15.96 -19.46 -20.99
N GLN A 170 15.64 -20.08 -22.12
CA GLN A 170 14.31 -19.99 -22.72
C GLN A 170 13.41 -21.10 -22.19
N VAL A 171 12.27 -20.70 -21.63
CA VAL A 171 11.22 -21.59 -21.15
C VAL A 171 9.95 -21.31 -21.94
N LYS A 172 9.49 -22.29 -22.71
CA LYS A 172 8.21 -22.21 -23.42
C LYS A 172 7.08 -22.69 -22.51
N ARG A 173 5.96 -21.97 -22.46
CA ARG A 173 4.74 -22.43 -21.77
C ARG A 173 3.49 -22.14 -22.59
N LYS A 174 2.54 -23.06 -22.57
CA LYS A 174 1.18 -22.82 -23.08
C LYS A 174 0.35 -22.05 -22.06
N LYS A 175 -0.23 -20.92 -22.46
CA LYS A 175 -1.09 -20.05 -21.64
C LYS A 175 -2.39 -19.72 -22.37
N LEU A 176 -3.51 -19.72 -21.66
CA LEU A 176 -4.77 -19.16 -22.14
C LEU A 176 -4.81 -17.68 -21.75
N PHE A 177 -5.08 -16.82 -22.72
CA PHE A 177 -5.16 -15.38 -22.55
C PHE A 177 -6.60 -14.91 -22.63
N ARG A 178 -6.87 -13.74 -22.05
CA ARG A 178 -8.10 -12.99 -22.32
C ARG A 178 -7.79 -11.66 -23.01
N ARG A 179 -8.85 -10.97 -23.41
CA ARG A 179 -8.83 -9.57 -23.82
C ARG A 179 -9.43 -8.68 -22.72
N TYR A 180 -9.02 -7.43 -22.72
CA TYR A 180 -9.64 -6.35 -21.96
C TYR A 180 -10.35 -5.41 -22.93
N VAL A 181 -11.43 -4.79 -22.49
CA VAL A 181 -12.22 -3.85 -23.29
C VAL A 181 -12.44 -2.59 -22.46
N GLN A 182 -12.10 -1.44 -22.99
CA GLN A 182 -12.48 -0.16 -22.41
C GLN A 182 -13.71 0.37 -23.16
N ARG A 183 -14.80 0.60 -22.44
CA ARG A 183 -16.04 1.14 -22.99
C ARG A 183 -16.26 2.55 -22.49
N VAL A 184 -16.10 3.54 -23.37
CA VAL A 184 -16.36 4.95 -23.06
C VAL A 184 -17.40 5.47 -24.05
N GLY A 185 -18.58 5.82 -23.54
CA GLY A 185 -19.73 6.13 -24.38
C GLY A 185 -20.10 4.95 -25.27
N ASN A 186 -20.09 5.17 -26.60
CA ASN A 186 -20.41 4.14 -27.61
C ASN A 186 -19.17 3.50 -28.25
N THR A 187 -17.97 3.80 -27.74
CA THR A 187 -16.72 3.31 -28.30
C THR A 187 -16.14 2.22 -27.40
N ASP A 188 -15.93 1.04 -28.00
CA ASP A 188 -15.21 -0.08 -27.38
C ASP A 188 -13.78 -0.13 -27.95
N THR A 189 -12.78 -0.05 -27.06
CA THR A 189 -11.37 -0.22 -27.40
C THR A 189 -10.85 -1.50 -26.76
N TYR A 190 -10.25 -2.38 -27.55
CA TYR A 190 -9.75 -3.68 -27.12
C TYR A 190 -8.24 -3.64 -26.82
N PHE A 191 -7.86 -4.37 -25.76
CA PHE A 191 -6.49 -4.54 -25.30
C PHE A 191 -6.18 -6.01 -25.09
N LYS A 192 -4.90 -6.37 -25.22
CA LYS A 192 -4.43 -7.73 -24.92
C LYS A 192 -4.09 -7.87 -23.44
N GLU A 193 -4.24 -9.07 -22.91
CA GLU A 193 -3.55 -9.38 -21.65
C GLU A 193 -2.03 -9.33 -21.86
N PHE A 194 -1.32 -8.75 -20.89
CA PHE A 194 0.13 -8.57 -20.98
C PHE A 194 0.87 -9.87 -21.30
N GLY A 195 1.74 -9.81 -22.31
CA GLY A 195 2.52 -10.93 -22.82
C GLY A 195 1.78 -11.85 -23.81
N ASP A 196 0.56 -11.51 -24.26
CA ASP A 196 -0.08 -12.22 -25.38
C ASP A 196 0.70 -11.95 -26.69
N PRO A 197 1.29 -12.98 -27.33
CA PRO A 197 2.15 -12.79 -28.49
C PRO A 197 1.40 -12.44 -29.78
N ARG A 198 0.06 -12.55 -29.79
CA ARG A 198 -0.74 -12.33 -31.00
C ARG A 198 -0.93 -10.85 -31.32
N PHE A 199 -1.21 -10.54 -32.58
CA PHE A 199 -1.65 -9.22 -33.01
C PHE A 199 -3.16 -9.11 -32.84
N LEU A 200 -3.62 -8.18 -31.99
CA LEU A 200 -5.03 -7.90 -31.75
C LEU A 200 -5.35 -6.53 -32.35
N ASN A 201 -6.48 -6.42 -33.05
CA ASN A 201 -6.97 -5.14 -33.54
C ASN A 201 -7.78 -4.43 -32.45
N LYS A 202 -7.39 -3.20 -32.10
CA LYS A 202 -7.97 -2.42 -30.99
C LYS A 202 -9.42 -1.98 -31.21
N GLU A 203 -9.88 -1.90 -32.45
CA GLU A 203 -11.24 -1.44 -32.79
C GLU A 203 -12.24 -2.61 -32.86
N THR A 204 -11.76 -3.79 -33.25
CA THR A 204 -12.62 -4.94 -33.57
C THR A 204 -12.50 -6.11 -32.59
N GLY A 205 -11.44 -6.15 -31.77
CA GLY A 205 -11.16 -7.27 -30.87
C GLY A 205 -10.75 -8.57 -31.58
N GLN A 206 -10.49 -8.51 -32.90
CA GLN A 206 -10.11 -9.67 -33.71
C GLN A 206 -8.60 -9.85 -33.77
N PHE A 207 -8.15 -11.11 -33.72
CA PHE A 207 -6.73 -11.45 -33.88
C PHE A 207 -6.36 -11.57 -35.36
N GLY A 208 -5.14 -11.12 -35.69
CA GLY A 208 -4.55 -11.20 -37.03
C GLY A 208 -3.29 -12.06 -37.06
N THR A 209 -2.94 -12.53 -38.25
CA THR A 209 -1.66 -13.23 -38.51
C THR A 209 -0.49 -12.27 -38.67
N SER A 210 -0.76 -10.98 -38.87
CA SER A 210 0.21 -9.91 -39.05
C SER A 210 -0.21 -8.67 -38.28
N THR A 211 0.73 -7.74 -38.11
CA THR A 211 0.48 -6.42 -37.53
C THR A 211 -0.68 -5.68 -38.24
N PHE A 212 -1.48 -4.96 -37.46
CA PHE A 212 -2.51 -4.04 -37.93
C PHE A 212 -2.02 -2.57 -37.94
N GLY A 213 -0.70 -2.35 -37.82
CA GLY A 213 -0.12 -1.01 -37.75
C GLY A 213 -0.64 -0.23 -36.54
N GLU A 214 -1.14 0.99 -36.77
CA GLU A 214 -1.70 1.88 -35.73
C GLU A 214 -2.95 1.30 -35.02
N LYS A 215 -3.58 0.28 -35.62
CA LYS A 215 -4.73 -0.42 -35.04
C LYS A 215 -4.33 -1.60 -34.15
N ASN A 216 -3.04 -1.87 -33.97
CA ASN A 216 -2.62 -2.84 -32.96
C ASN A 216 -3.06 -2.38 -31.57
N ALA A 217 -3.64 -3.31 -30.83
CA ALA A 217 -3.95 -3.14 -29.43
C ALA A 217 -2.67 -3.22 -28.57
N THR A 218 -2.61 -2.36 -27.57
CA THR A 218 -1.65 -2.38 -26.47
C THR A 218 -2.03 -3.46 -25.45
N GLU A 219 -1.25 -3.55 -24.38
CA GLU A 219 -1.37 -4.59 -23.36
C GLU A 219 -1.90 -4.03 -22.05
N VAL A 220 -2.55 -4.86 -21.24
CA VAL A 220 -3.05 -4.50 -19.91
C VAL A 220 -2.55 -5.49 -18.87
N ILE A 221 -2.07 -4.95 -17.76
CA ILE A 221 -1.84 -5.66 -16.49
C ILE A 221 -3.00 -5.31 -15.55
N GLN A 222 -3.71 -6.34 -15.07
CA GLN A 222 -4.77 -6.19 -14.08
C GLN A 222 -4.27 -6.61 -12.69
N LEU A 223 -4.30 -5.69 -11.74
CA LEU A 223 -4.11 -5.95 -10.31
C LEU A 223 -5.48 -6.21 -9.69
N LYS A 224 -5.72 -7.41 -9.14
CA LYS A 224 -7.04 -7.77 -8.60
C LYS A 224 -6.98 -8.52 -7.29
N ILE A 225 -8.05 -8.38 -6.50
CA ILE A 225 -8.23 -9.12 -5.24
C ILE A 225 -9.03 -10.40 -5.53
N GLY A 226 -8.36 -11.55 -5.50
CA GLY A 226 -8.96 -12.87 -5.75
C GLY A 226 -8.66 -13.45 -7.14
N ASN A 227 -9.22 -14.63 -7.40
CA ASN A 227 -8.83 -15.46 -8.55
C ASN A 227 -9.83 -15.45 -9.72
N GLY A 228 -11.00 -14.83 -9.57
CA GLY A 228 -12.01 -14.72 -10.62
C GLY A 228 -11.64 -13.69 -11.70
N PRO A 229 -12.44 -13.54 -12.77
CA PRO A 229 -12.20 -12.56 -13.85
C PRO A 229 -12.05 -11.11 -13.33
N TYR A 230 -12.89 -10.77 -12.36
CA TYR A 230 -12.80 -9.54 -11.58
C TYR A 230 -12.35 -9.85 -10.15
N GLY A 231 -11.64 -8.90 -9.55
CA GLY A 231 -11.46 -8.89 -8.11
C GLY A 231 -12.65 -8.29 -7.39
N ILE A 232 -12.75 -8.59 -6.09
CA ILE A 232 -13.79 -8.12 -5.20
C ILE A 232 -13.12 -7.36 -4.05
N PRO A 233 -13.50 -6.09 -3.77
CA PRO A 233 -12.86 -5.33 -2.70
C PRO A 233 -13.12 -5.97 -1.34
N ARG A 234 -12.08 -5.96 -0.48
CA ARG A 234 -12.11 -6.64 0.84
C ARG A 234 -13.19 -6.11 1.79
N TRP A 235 -13.67 -4.90 1.55
CA TRP A 235 -14.69 -4.23 2.36
C TRP A 235 -16.13 -4.44 1.84
N VAL A 236 -16.36 -5.17 0.75
CA VAL A 236 -17.72 -5.28 0.16
C VAL A 236 -18.76 -5.85 1.14
N SER A 237 -18.34 -6.72 2.06
CA SER A 237 -19.22 -7.27 3.12
C SER A 237 -19.64 -6.24 4.17
N HIS A 238 -19.02 -5.07 4.18
CA HIS A 238 -19.22 -3.98 5.15
C HIS A 238 -20.17 -2.89 4.65
N VAL A 239 -20.62 -2.97 3.38
CA VAL A 239 -21.42 -1.93 2.72
C VAL A 239 -22.68 -1.53 3.50
N VAL A 240 -23.40 -2.51 4.07
CA VAL A 240 -24.66 -2.24 4.79
C VAL A 240 -24.44 -1.26 5.94
N HIS A 241 -23.41 -1.48 6.75
CA HIS A 241 -23.20 -0.60 7.90
C HIS A 241 -22.58 0.75 7.50
N MET A 242 -21.76 0.78 6.46
CA MET A 242 -21.20 2.02 5.90
C MET A 242 -22.29 2.95 5.37
N VAL A 243 -23.23 2.41 4.59
CA VAL A 243 -24.38 3.17 4.08
C VAL A 243 -25.26 3.62 5.26
N GLY A 244 -25.49 2.76 6.25
CA GLY A 244 -26.23 3.14 7.46
C GLY A 244 -25.55 4.28 8.24
N ALA A 245 -24.21 4.29 8.31
CA ALA A 245 -23.45 5.33 9.03
C ALA A 245 -23.60 6.67 8.33
N ARG A 246 -23.50 6.67 6.99
CA ARG A 246 -23.80 7.85 6.19
C ARG A 246 -25.23 8.35 6.39
N LYS A 247 -26.23 7.45 6.46
CA LYS A 247 -27.62 7.84 6.72
C LYS A 247 -27.84 8.38 8.13
N ALA A 248 -27.12 7.87 9.12
CA ALA A 248 -27.12 8.43 10.46
C ALA A 248 -26.55 9.85 10.50
N GLU A 249 -25.43 10.12 9.81
CA GLU A 249 -24.89 11.48 9.66
C GLU A 249 -25.85 12.42 8.94
N GLU A 250 -26.46 11.98 7.83
CA GLU A 250 -27.45 12.77 7.10
C GLU A 250 -28.65 13.12 8.00
N LEU A 251 -29.11 12.17 8.82
CA LEU A 251 -30.20 12.38 9.77
C LEU A 251 -29.80 13.41 10.84
N ASN A 252 -28.60 13.27 11.43
CA ASN A 252 -28.08 14.25 12.39
C ASN A 252 -27.94 15.65 11.75
N LEU A 253 -27.46 15.74 10.51
CA LEU A 253 -27.38 17.00 9.76
C LEU A 253 -28.77 17.62 9.54
N ARG A 254 -29.79 16.80 9.21
CA ARG A 254 -31.17 17.29 9.10
C ARG A 254 -31.69 17.82 10.42
N TYR A 255 -31.45 17.12 11.53
CA TYR A 255 -31.80 17.62 12.86
C TYR A 255 -31.15 18.98 13.16
N PHE A 256 -29.89 19.20 12.78
CA PHE A 256 -29.25 20.51 12.96
C PHE A 256 -29.83 21.60 12.06
N LYS A 257 -30.18 21.27 10.80
CA LYS A 257 -30.71 22.26 9.85
C LYS A 257 -32.17 22.64 10.11
N GLN A 258 -33.00 21.64 10.37
CA GLN A 258 -34.45 21.78 10.49
C GLN A 258 -34.89 21.99 11.95
N GLY A 259 -34.02 21.69 12.91
CA GLY A 259 -34.35 21.68 14.33
C GLY A 259 -34.96 20.35 14.78
N ARG A 260 -35.12 20.17 16.09
CA ARG A 260 -35.92 19.06 16.64
C ARG A 260 -37.39 19.35 16.36
N HIS A 261 -37.93 18.86 15.25
CA HIS A 261 -39.37 18.76 15.10
C HIS A 261 -39.89 17.75 16.11
N ILE A 262 -40.57 18.23 17.15
CA ILE A 262 -41.30 17.38 18.08
C ILE A 262 -42.66 17.13 17.45
N PRO A 263 -42.96 15.90 16.99
CA PRO A 263 -44.34 15.57 16.64
C PRO A 263 -45.20 15.80 17.89
N MET A 264 -46.24 16.63 17.76
CA MET A 264 -47.18 16.95 18.84
C MET A 264 -48.58 16.52 18.43
N ALA A 265 -49.30 15.91 19.37
CA ALA A 265 -50.73 15.69 19.23
C ALA A 265 -51.47 16.80 19.99
N ILE A 266 -52.36 17.50 19.28
CA ILE A 266 -53.31 18.45 19.88
C ILE A 266 -54.62 17.69 20.11
N LEU A 267 -54.94 17.41 21.37
CA LEU A 267 -56.16 16.72 21.76
C LEU A 267 -57.19 17.74 22.22
N LEU A 268 -58.32 17.80 21.50
CA LEU A 268 -59.44 18.67 21.82
C LEU A 268 -60.58 17.83 22.39
N LYS A 269 -61.10 18.21 23.56
CA LYS A 269 -62.34 17.63 24.10
C LYS A 269 -63.46 18.67 23.99
N ASN A 270 -64.58 18.26 23.39
CA ASN A 270 -65.78 19.06 23.22
C ASN A 270 -65.62 20.36 22.41
N GLY A 271 -64.63 20.43 21.52
CA GLY A 271 -64.40 21.60 20.66
C GLY A 271 -63.74 21.25 19.32
N ILE A 272 -63.83 22.19 18.38
CA ILE A 272 -63.27 22.09 17.02
C ILE A 272 -62.32 23.27 16.83
N LEU A 273 -61.20 23.06 16.13
CA LEU A 273 -60.31 24.16 15.73
C LEU A 273 -61.04 25.05 14.72
N SER A 274 -60.87 26.37 14.85
CA SER A 274 -61.33 27.30 13.81
C SER A 274 -60.51 27.10 12.52
N GLU A 275 -61.11 27.40 11.36
CA GLU A 275 -60.40 27.33 10.06
C GLU A 275 -59.14 28.20 10.06
N GLU A 276 -59.16 29.36 10.72
CA GLU A 276 -57.99 30.23 10.87
C GLU A 276 -56.87 29.56 11.69
N SER A 277 -57.21 28.84 12.76
CA SER A 277 -56.24 28.12 13.59
C SER A 277 -55.66 26.90 12.86
N GLU A 278 -56.47 26.20 12.07
CA GLU A 278 -56.03 25.08 11.23
C GLU A 278 -55.07 25.56 10.11
N ALA A 279 -55.39 26.68 9.46
CA ALA A 279 -54.52 27.31 8.48
C ALA A 279 -53.21 27.79 9.10
N ALA A 280 -53.25 28.44 10.27
CA ALA A 280 -52.07 28.90 10.99
C ALA A 280 -51.18 27.72 11.46
N LEU A 281 -51.79 26.62 11.90
CA LEU A 281 -51.08 25.38 12.23
C LEU A 281 -50.37 24.77 11.02
N THR A 282 -51.07 24.71 9.88
CA THR A 282 -50.54 24.16 8.63
C THR A 282 -49.38 25.01 8.12
N ASP A 283 -49.51 26.33 8.16
CA ASP A 283 -48.45 27.26 7.79
C ASP A 283 -47.24 27.17 8.74
N TYR A 284 -47.49 27.09 10.05
CA TYR A 284 -46.45 26.88 11.05
C TYR A 284 -45.68 25.57 10.81
N VAL A 285 -46.37 24.44 10.65
CA VAL A 285 -45.71 23.15 10.38
C VAL A 285 -44.91 23.16 9.07
N SER A 286 -45.40 23.87 8.05
CA SER A 286 -44.75 23.95 6.73
C SER A 286 -43.53 24.87 6.71
N ASN A 287 -43.46 25.87 7.59
CA ASN A 287 -42.43 26.93 7.57
C ASN A 287 -41.49 26.94 8.80
N VAL A 288 -41.68 26.04 9.77
CA VAL A 288 -40.83 25.92 10.97
C VAL A 288 -39.54 25.18 10.65
N GLU A 289 -38.69 25.77 9.82
CA GLU A 289 -37.30 25.32 9.66
C GLU A 289 -36.34 26.40 10.19
N GLY A 290 -35.23 25.99 10.81
CA GLY A 290 -34.14 26.90 11.18
C GLY A 290 -34.20 27.51 12.59
N GLU A 291 -33.06 28.08 13.00
CA GLU A 291 -32.81 28.68 14.32
C GLU A 291 -33.76 29.87 14.61
N ASP A 292 -34.15 30.62 13.56
CA ASP A 292 -35.06 31.77 13.63
C ASP A 292 -36.47 31.44 14.15
N ASN A 293 -36.85 30.15 14.14
CA ASN A 293 -38.15 29.68 14.59
C ASN A 293 -38.14 29.13 16.04
N GLN A 294 -36.99 29.08 16.73
CA GLN A 294 -36.83 28.40 18.03
C GLN A 294 -37.63 28.99 19.22
N HIS A 295 -38.33 30.12 19.05
CA HIS A 295 -39.08 30.77 20.13
C HIS A 295 -40.45 31.33 19.70
N LYS A 296 -41.01 30.86 18.57
CA LYS A 296 -42.36 31.28 18.16
C LYS A 296 -43.43 30.60 19.01
N TYR A 297 -44.43 31.36 19.43
CA TYR A 297 -45.59 30.85 20.17
C TYR A 297 -46.76 30.62 19.22
N LEU A 298 -47.45 29.50 19.42
CA LEU A 298 -48.62 29.12 18.65
C LEU A 298 -49.89 29.52 19.42
N LEU A 299 -50.73 30.35 18.81
CA LEU A 299 -52.04 30.70 19.35
C LEU A 299 -53.09 29.77 18.76
N LEU A 300 -53.82 29.05 19.60
CA LEU A 300 -54.90 28.16 19.19
C LEU A 300 -56.24 28.73 19.67
N GLN A 301 -57.17 28.95 18.74
CA GLN A 301 -58.54 29.29 19.04
C GLN A 301 -59.42 28.06 18.80
N VAL A 302 -60.33 27.78 19.74
CA VAL A 302 -61.19 26.61 19.69
C VAL A 302 -62.63 27.06 19.88
N GLU A 303 -63.50 26.52 19.03
CA GLU A 303 -64.94 26.76 19.07
C GLU A 303 -65.62 25.58 19.76
N SER A 304 -66.72 25.85 20.46
CA SER A 304 -67.57 24.79 21.03
C SER A 304 -68.16 23.96 19.90
N ALA A 305 -68.09 22.63 20.02
CA ALA A 305 -68.68 21.73 19.01
C ALA A 305 -70.23 21.73 19.04
N GLU A 306 -70.84 22.28 20.10
CA GLU A 306 -72.28 22.40 20.27
C GLU A 306 -72.70 23.88 20.41
N GLU A 307 -73.69 24.31 19.62
CA GLU A 307 -74.42 25.56 19.85
C GLU A 307 -75.33 25.39 21.07
N GLY A 308 -74.91 25.90 22.22
CA GLY A 308 -75.71 25.84 23.44
C GLY A 308 -77.05 26.57 23.28
N ILE A 309 -78.13 25.96 23.78
CA ILE A 309 -79.42 26.63 23.96
C ILE A 309 -79.24 27.75 25.01
N VAL A 310 -79.77 28.94 24.74
CA VAL A 310 -79.66 30.12 25.62
C VAL A 310 -80.13 29.77 27.05
N GLY A 311 -79.19 29.73 28.00
CA GLY A 311 -79.45 29.51 29.41
C GLY A 311 -78.72 28.33 30.06
N ASP A 312 -78.02 27.48 29.28
CA ASP A 312 -77.21 26.40 29.84
C ASP A 312 -75.76 26.82 30.11
N THR A 313 -75.12 26.20 31.11
CA THR A 313 -73.71 26.42 31.42
C THR A 313 -72.85 26.04 30.20
N PRO A 314 -71.97 26.92 29.68
CA PRO A 314 -71.18 26.62 28.51
C PRO A 314 -70.32 25.37 28.73
N THR A 315 -70.37 24.44 27.78
CA THR A 315 -69.56 23.22 27.80
C THR A 315 -68.09 23.61 27.82
N SER A 316 -67.35 23.22 28.85
CA SER A 316 -65.93 23.58 28.97
C SER A 316 -65.12 22.83 27.90
N VAL A 317 -64.46 23.59 27.04
CA VAL A 317 -63.48 23.07 26.06
C VAL A 317 -62.16 22.82 26.77
N ASP A 318 -61.60 21.62 26.58
CA ASP A 318 -60.30 21.23 27.15
C ASP A 318 -59.30 20.97 26.01
N ILE A 319 -58.12 21.60 26.09
CA ILE A 319 -57.04 21.48 25.11
C ILE A 319 -55.86 20.83 25.82
N GLU A 320 -55.47 19.64 25.36
CA GLU A 320 -54.31 18.91 25.88
C GLU A 320 -53.25 18.78 24.78
N LEU A 321 -52.05 19.32 25.03
CA LEU A 321 -50.89 19.17 24.15
C LEU A 321 -50.05 17.99 24.63
N LYS A 322 -49.96 16.93 23.82
CA LYS A 322 -49.07 15.79 24.10
C LYS A 322 -47.85 15.82 23.19
N SER A 323 -46.68 15.95 23.81
CA SER A 323 -45.40 15.69 23.13
C SER A 323 -45.30 14.21 22.78
N LEU A 324 -44.92 13.91 21.54
CA LEU A 324 -44.55 12.54 21.12
C LEU A 324 -43.02 12.36 21.09
N ALA A 325 -42.25 13.32 21.62
CA ALA A 325 -40.78 13.35 21.55
C ALA A 325 -40.04 12.55 22.63
N ASP A 326 -40.73 11.84 23.53
CA ASP A 326 -40.07 11.07 24.59
C ASP A 326 -39.13 9.95 24.07
N ILE A 327 -39.23 9.61 22.77
CA ILE A 327 -38.38 8.60 22.11
C ILE A 327 -37.07 9.19 21.56
N LEU A 328 -36.94 10.53 21.47
CA LEU A 328 -35.89 11.25 20.71
C LEU A 328 -34.92 12.07 21.58
N GLN A 329 -34.85 11.75 22.89
CA GLN A 329 -34.24 12.60 23.92
C GLN A 329 -32.70 12.68 23.92
N ASN A 330 -31.98 11.77 23.27
CA ASN A 330 -30.50 11.80 23.28
C ASN A 330 -29.95 12.65 22.13
N ASP A 331 -29.11 13.63 22.46
CA ASP A 331 -28.32 14.38 21.47
C ASP A 331 -27.34 13.45 20.74
N ALA A 332 -27.21 13.63 19.42
CA ALA A 332 -26.40 12.79 18.51
C ALA A 332 -26.79 11.29 18.52
N LEU A 333 -27.94 10.99 17.93
CA LEU A 333 -28.34 9.61 17.65
C LEU A 333 -27.25 8.92 16.82
N PHE A 334 -27.01 7.64 17.10
CA PHE A 334 -26.13 6.75 16.32
C PHE A 334 -24.61 7.00 16.41
N LEU A 335 -24.10 7.77 17.39
CA LEU A 335 -22.65 7.90 17.60
C LEU A 335 -21.93 6.55 17.75
N GLU A 336 -22.48 5.65 18.57
CA GLU A 336 -21.89 4.31 18.76
C GLU A 336 -21.96 3.49 17.46
N TYR A 337 -23.04 3.63 16.69
CA TYR A 337 -23.18 2.93 15.41
C TYR A 337 -22.11 3.40 14.42
N ASP A 338 -21.86 4.71 14.34
CA ASP A 338 -20.83 5.29 13.46
C ASP A 338 -19.42 4.83 13.88
N GLU A 339 -19.11 4.90 15.17
CA GLU A 339 -17.82 4.43 15.71
C GLU A 339 -17.60 2.93 15.47
N LYS A 340 -18.64 2.10 15.65
CA LYS A 340 -18.57 0.66 15.35
C LYS A 340 -18.46 0.39 13.85
N SER A 341 -19.11 1.21 13.02
CA SER A 341 -18.98 1.15 11.57
C SER A 341 -17.53 1.44 11.16
N ARG A 342 -16.93 2.50 11.71
CA ARG A 342 -15.52 2.88 11.52
C ARG A 342 -14.57 1.72 11.83
N GLN A 343 -14.71 1.12 13.01
CA GLN A 343 -13.89 -0.01 13.46
C GLN A 343 -14.04 -1.26 12.57
N LYS A 344 -15.25 -1.54 12.08
CA LYS A 344 -15.50 -2.66 11.17
C LYS A 344 -14.86 -2.45 9.79
N VAL A 345 -14.87 -1.23 9.26
CA VAL A 345 -14.16 -0.95 8.00
C VAL A 345 -12.64 -1.10 8.20
N GLN A 346 -12.08 -0.50 9.25
CA GLN A 346 -10.64 -0.62 9.56
C GLN A 346 -10.19 -2.08 9.70
N SER A 347 -11.00 -2.92 10.36
CA SER A 347 -10.67 -4.33 10.55
C SER A 347 -10.65 -5.14 9.25
N ALA A 348 -11.45 -4.76 8.24
CA ALA A 348 -11.36 -5.34 6.89
C ALA A 348 -9.99 -5.12 6.24
N PHE A 349 -9.34 -4.01 6.58
CA PHE A 349 -7.97 -3.68 6.16
C PHE A 349 -6.91 -4.12 7.19
N ARG A 350 -7.32 -4.68 8.34
CA ARG A 350 -6.41 -5.02 9.46
C ARG A 350 -5.53 -3.83 9.89
N LEU A 351 -6.06 -2.62 9.77
CA LEU A 351 -5.33 -1.40 10.11
C LEU A 351 -5.63 -0.97 11.55
N PRO A 352 -4.59 -0.77 12.37
CA PRO A 352 -4.71 -0.08 13.65
C PRO A 352 -4.98 1.42 13.48
N ASP A 353 -5.46 2.06 14.54
CA ASP A 353 -5.85 3.48 14.58
C ASP A 353 -4.71 4.44 14.17
N VAL A 354 -3.46 4.09 14.52
CA VAL A 354 -2.25 4.88 14.18
C VAL A 354 -2.08 5.13 12.68
N TYR A 355 -2.56 4.22 11.82
CA TYR A 355 -2.42 4.35 10.36
C TYR A 355 -3.52 5.18 9.71
N VAL A 356 -4.63 5.43 10.40
CA VAL A 356 -5.77 6.21 9.88
C VAL A 356 -5.88 7.59 10.53
N GLY A 357 -4.81 8.04 11.20
CA GLY A 357 -4.77 9.35 11.86
C GLY A 357 -5.71 9.45 13.05
N TYR A 358 -6.13 8.32 13.64
CA TYR A 358 -6.95 8.30 14.84
C TYR A 358 -6.05 8.02 16.05
N ILE A 359 -5.95 8.99 16.95
CA ILE A 359 -5.08 8.88 18.13
C ILE A 359 -5.95 8.56 19.33
N ARG A 360 -5.78 7.35 19.86
CA ARG A 360 -6.13 7.00 21.24
C ARG A 360 -4.84 7.05 22.07
N ASP A 361 -4.93 7.05 23.40
CA ASP A 361 -3.76 7.12 24.29
C ASP A 361 -2.80 5.93 24.06
N PHE A 362 -1.91 6.03 23.08
CA PHE A 362 -0.87 5.06 22.78
C PHE A 362 0.43 5.46 23.47
N ASN A 363 1.02 4.54 24.24
CA ASN A 363 2.42 4.69 24.60
C ASN A 363 3.30 4.38 23.37
N ARG A 364 4.52 4.96 23.31
CA ARG A 364 5.44 4.83 22.17
C ARG A 364 5.75 3.37 21.82
N ALA A 365 6.07 2.56 22.83
CA ALA A 365 6.41 1.14 22.63
C ALA A 365 5.27 0.34 21.99
N THR A 366 4.02 0.59 22.41
CA THR A 366 2.83 -0.05 21.83
C THR A 366 2.62 0.41 20.39
N ALA A 367 2.80 1.71 20.10
CA ALA A 367 2.68 2.23 18.74
C ALA A 367 3.74 1.62 17.81
N GLU A 368 4.98 1.48 18.27
CA GLU A 368 6.07 0.83 17.52
C GLU A 368 5.75 -0.65 17.26
N SER A 369 5.39 -1.44 18.27
CA SER A 369 5.02 -2.85 18.10
C SER A 369 3.82 -3.04 17.17
N VAL A 370 2.81 -2.15 17.26
CA VAL A 370 1.63 -2.19 16.40
C VAL A 370 2.00 -1.86 14.93
N ARG A 371 2.91 -0.91 14.71
CA ARG A 371 3.42 -0.60 13.36
C ARG A 371 4.20 -1.77 12.77
N GLU A 372 5.08 -2.39 13.55
CA GLU A 372 5.87 -3.56 13.12
C GLU A 372 4.97 -4.74 12.72
N ILE A 373 4.01 -5.12 13.57
CA ILE A 373 3.08 -6.21 13.27
C ILE A 373 2.26 -5.90 12.00
N THR A 374 1.82 -4.65 11.83
CA THR A 374 1.04 -4.24 10.64
C THR A 374 1.91 -4.32 9.38
N GLU A 375 3.16 -3.87 9.46
CA GLU A 375 4.13 -3.96 8.37
C GLU A 375 4.32 -5.41 7.92
N GLU A 376 4.60 -6.32 8.87
CA GLU A 376 4.86 -7.73 8.56
C GLU A 376 3.63 -8.49 8.05
N GLN A 377 2.46 -8.23 8.62
CA GLN A 377 1.25 -9.04 8.35
C GLN A 377 0.38 -8.47 7.23
N VAL A 378 0.52 -7.18 6.91
CA VAL A 378 -0.36 -6.47 5.98
C VAL A 378 0.41 -5.93 4.79
N PHE A 379 1.42 -5.09 5.00
CA PHE A 379 2.06 -4.34 3.91
C PHE A 379 3.14 -5.16 3.19
N GLU A 380 4.01 -5.86 3.91
CA GLU A 380 5.10 -6.64 3.33
C GLU A 380 4.61 -7.74 2.35
N PRO A 381 3.55 -8.51 2.66
CA PRO A 381 3.04 -9.50 1.70
C PRO A 381 2.47 -8.87 0.42
N GLU A 382 1.76 -7.75 0.56
CA GLU A 382 1.19 -7.01 -0.59
C GLU A 382 2.31 -6.38 -1.44
N ARG A 383 3.35 -5.85 -0.78
CA ARG A 383 4.54 -5.31 -1.43
C ARG A 383 5.30 -6.39 -2.19
N SER A 384 5.56 -7.53 -1.56
CA SER A 384 6.20 -8.70 -2.19
C SER A 384 5.43 -9.18 -3.44
N ALA A 385 4.09 -9.21 -3.39
CA ALA A 385 3.27 -9.57 -4.52
C ALA A 385 3.40 -8.55 -5.68
N LEU A 386 3.47 -7.26 -5.36
CA LEU A 386 3.66 -6.21 -6.35
C LEU A 386 5.08 -6.22 -6.94
N GLU A 387 6.12 -6.41 -6.13
CA GLU A 387 7.50 -6.61 -6.56
C GLU A 387 7.63 -7.82 -7.49
N PHE A 388 6.89 -8.91 -7.22
CA PHE A 388 6.84 -10.05 -8.12
C PHE A 388 6.32 -9.65 -9.50
N ILE A 389 5.24 -8.86 -9.56
CA ILE A 389 4.68 -8.35 -10.82
C ILE A 389 5.70 -7.45 -11.52
N ILE A 390 6.33 -6.52 -10.80
CA ILE A 390 7.32 -5.61 -11.37
C ILE A 390 8.47 -6.39 -12.01
N ASN A 391 9.06 -7.35 -11.31
CA ASN A 391 10.27 -8.00 -11.79
C ASN A 391 10.03 -9.20 -12.71
N ASN A 392 9.02 -10.01 -12.43
CA ASN A 392 8.77 -11.29 -13.12
C ASN A 392 7.69 -11.19 -14.18
N VAL A 393 6.99 -10.06 -14.28
CA VAL A 393 6.02 -9.80 -15.34
C VAL A 393 6.47 -8.58 -16.15
N LEU A 394 6.47 -7.40 -15.55
CA LEU A 394 6.73 -6.14 -16.26
C LEU A 394 8.17 -6.06 -16.78
N LEU A 395 9.17 -6.31 -15.94
CA LEU A 395 10.59 -6.20 -16.30
C LEU A 395 11.18 -7.46 -16.91
N LEU A 396 10.43 -8.56 -16.98
CA LEU A 396 10.92 -9.81 -17.54
C LEU A 396 11.46 -9.67 -18.99
N PRO A 397 10.84 -8.88 -19.90
CA PRO A 397 11.37 -8.67 -21.25
C PRO A 397 12.73 -7.98 -21.31
N TYR A 398 13.15 -7.31 -20.23
CA TYR A 398 14.47 -6.69 -20.15
C TYR A 398 15.59 -7.71 -19.90
N GLY A 399 15.27 -8.92 -19.42
CA GLY A 399 16.24 -10.00 -19.25
C GLY A 399 17.29 -9.73 -18.17
N LEU A 400 16.94 -8.95 -17.15
CA LEU A 400 17.83 -8.51 -16.06
C LEU A 400 18.46 -9.72 -15.36
N LYS A 401 19.79 -9.70 -15.20
CA LYS A 401 20.56 -10.82 -14.64
C LYS A 401 21.05 -10.56 -13.22
N TYR A 402 21.31 -9.31 -12.89
CA TYR A 402 22.03 -8.90 -11.69
C TYR A 402 21.14 -8.12 -10.73
N VAL A 403 20.21 -7.31 -11.24
CA VAL A 403 19.41 -6.41 -10.40
C VAL A 403 17.95 -6.83 -10.26
N TYR A 404 17.34 -6.41 -9.16
CA TYR A 404 15.93 -6.55 -8.83
C TYR A 404 15.41 -5.21 -8.30
N VAL A 405 14.15 -4.91 -8.59
CA VAL A 405 13.47 -3.70 -8.12
C VAL A 405 12.62 -4.05 -6.91
N ASN A 406 12.97 -3.52 -5.75
CA ASN A 406 12.19 -3.62 -4.54
C ASN A 406 11.43 -2.32 -4.29
N LEU A 407 10.37 -2.40 -3.50
CA LEU A 407 9.66 -1.24 -3.00
C LEU A 407 10.18 -0.91 -1.61
N ARG A 408 10.38 0.37 -1.35
CA ARG A 408 10.86 0.83 -0.06
C ARG A 408 9.77 0.66 0.99
N LYS A 409 10.20 0.53 2.24
CA LYS A 409 9.35 0.53 3.42
C LYS A 409 9.74 1.65 4.36
N SER A 410 8.83 2.03 5.26
CA SER A 410 9.19 2.92 6.34
C SER A 410 10.26 2.23 7.19
N GLU A 411 11.40 2.89 7.40
CA GLU A 411 12.34 2.46 8.43
C GLU A 411 11.68 2.72 9.80
N ILE A 412 11.30 1.64 10.48
CA ILE A 412 10.87 1.70 11.88
C ILE A 412 12.15 1.54 12.70
N SER A 413 12.90 2.62 12.84
CA SER A 413 14.17 2.57 13.57
C SER A 413 14.03 3.26 14.92
N ASN A 414 14.13 2.50 16.01
CA ASN A 414 14.36 3.09 17.32
C ASN A 414 15.83 3.51 17.40
N THR A 415 16.09 4.82 17.34
CA THR A 415 17.44 5.39 17.41
C THR A 415 18.20 4.92 18.66
N GLU A 416 17.51 4.69 19.79
CA GLU A 416 18.17 4.20 21.01
C GLU A 416 18.65 2.76 20.88
N ASP A 417 17.83 1.86 20.33
CA ASP A 417 18.22 0.46 20.17
C ASP A 417 19.27 0.29 19.06
N MET A 418 19.21 1.13 18.02
CA MET A 418 20.29 1.23 17.05
C MET A 418 21.59 1.68 17.69
N VAL A 419 21.59 2.74 18.51
CA VAL A 419 22.80 3.21 19.20
C VAL A 419 23.39 2.10 20.05
N LYS A 420 22.58 1.40 20.87
CA LYS A 420 23.04 0.26 21.66
C LYS A 420 23.62 -0.86 20.79
N THR A 421 22.99 -1.16 19.66
CA THR A 421 23.46 -2.18 18.72
C THR A 421 24.79 -1.78 18.09
N ILE A 422 24.93 -0.52 17.66
CA ILE A 422 26.15 0.05 17.11
C ILE A 422 27.27 0.00 18.15
N GLU A 423 27.01 0.39 19.40
CA GLU A 423 27.98 0.34 20.49
C GLU A 423 28.49 -1.09 20.73
N VAL A 424 27.58 -2.06 20.83
CA VAL A 424 27.94 -3.48 21.02
C VAL A 424 28.75 -4.01 19.85
N LEU A 425 28.34 -3.74 18.61
CA LEU A 425 29.05 -4.22 17.43
C LEU A 425 30.39 -3.52 17.26
N ALA A 426 30.47 -2.21 17.49
CA ALA A 426 31.72 -1.45 17.42
C ALA A 426 32.73 -1.92 18.48
N ASP A 427 32.29 -2.20 19.72
CA ASP A 427 33.13 -2.75 20.79
C ASP A 427 33.64 -4.17 20.46
N LYS A 428 32.79 -5.00 19.84
CA LYS A 428 33.16 -6.38 19.44
C LYS A 428 33.88 -6.47 18.10
N GLY A 429 34.18 -5.34 17.46
CA GLY A 429 34.89 -5.30 16.17
C GLY A 429 34.04 -5.77 14.98
N GLY A 430 32.71 -5.73 15.09
CA GLY A 430 31.77 -6.05 14.01
C GLY A 430 31.45 -4.87 13.09
N LEU A 431 31.93 -3.66 13.39
CA LEU A 431 31.74 -2.46 12.56
C LEU A 431 33.06 -1.74 12.30
N THR A 432 33.18 -1.19 11.10
CA THR A 432 34.25 -0.27 10.68
C THR A 432 33.83 1.19 10.87
N PHE A 433 34.76 2.15 10.75
CA PHE A 433 34.39 3.57 10.79
C PHE A 433 33.53 3.96 9.59
N GLN A 434 33.74 3.31 8.44
CA GLN A 434 32.93 3.52 7.25
C GLN A 434 31.49 3.05 7.48
N ASP A 435 31.29 1.89 8.11
CA ASP A 435 29.94 1.40 8.45
C ASP A 435 29.21 2.36 9.39
N ILE A 436 29.88 2.83 10.45
CA ILE A 436 29.28 3.77 11.42
C ILE A 436 28.92 5.09 10.73
N ARG A 437 29.75 5.59 9.81
CA ARG A 437 29.48 6.81 9.04
C ARG A 437 28.28 6.63 8.12
N ASN A 438 28.20 5.49 7.43
CA ASN A 438 27.06 5.17 6.56
C ASN A 438 25.76 5.11 7.37
N ILE A 439 25.79 4.44 8.53
CA ILE A 439 24.64 4.38 9.45
C ILE A 439 24.27 5.79 9.94
N ALA A 440 25.25 6.62 10.31
CA ALA A 440 25.02 8.00 10.73
C ALA A 440 24.46 8.87 9.60
N GLY A 441 24.89 8.65 8.35
CA GLY A 441 24.35 9.31 7.16
C GLY A 441 22.87 9.05 6.98
N ASN A 442 22.47 7.77 7.12
CA ASN A 442 21.06 7.38 7.07
C ASN A 442 20.26 8.01 8.21
N MET A 443 20.76 7.94 9.45
CA MET A 443 20.10 8.54 10.62
C MET A 443 19.91 10.06 10.51
N LEU A 444 20.92 10.77 9.99
CA LEU A 444 20.93 12.22 9.87
C LEU A 444 20.30 12.72 8.56
N ASN A 445 19.87 11.79 7.69
CA ASN A 445 19.41 12.06 6.33
C ASN A 445 20.39 12.97 5.57
N LYS A 446 21.68 12.66 5.66
CA LYS A 446 22.76 13.43 5.07
C LYS A 446 23.75 12.51 4.36
N GLU A 447 24.02 12.80 3.09
CA GLU A 447 25.09 12.12 2.38
C GLU A 447 26.45 12.56 2.91
N PHE A 448 27.23 11.57 3.32
CA PHE A 448 28.62 11.75 3.69
C PHE A 448 29.48 11.08 2.64
N SER A 449 30.53 11.76 2.17
CA SER A 449 31.56 11.11 1.36
C SER A 449 32.28 10.06 2.20
N ASP A 450 32.66 8.95 1.57
CA ASP A 450 33.47 7.91 2.21
C ASP A 450 34.78 8.49 2.76
N TYR A 451 35.29 7.86 3.82
CA TYR A 451 36.60 8.20 4.34
C TYR A 451 37.68 7.67 3.38
N ASP A 452 38.58 8.55 2.96
CA ASP A 452 39.73 8.20 2.12
C ASP A 452 40.96 7.88 2.99
N ILE A 453 40.78 7.00 3.98
CA ILE A 453 41.86 6.52 4.87
C ILE A 453 41.75 5.00 5.06
N PRO A 454 42.84 4.22 4.92
CA PRO A 454 42.80 2.75 5.04
C PRO A 454 42.29 2.23 6.39
N GLU A 455 42.45 3.01 7.46
CA GLU A 455 41.96 2.68 8.79
C GLU A 455 40.44 2.71 8.91
N ALA A 456 39.76 3.42 8.00
CA ALA A 456 38.30 3.52 8.06
C ALA A 456 37.58 2.22 7.71
N ASP A 457 38.21 1.36 6.91
CA ASP A 457 37.71 0.03 6.52
C ASP A 457 38.11 -1.06 7.54
N LYS A 458 38.83 -0.71 8.60
CA LYS A 458 39.22 -1.65 9.66
C LYS A 458 38.21 -1.60 10.82
N PRO A 459 38.00 -2.71 11.55
CA PRO A 459 37.15 -2.72 12.73
C PRO A 459 37.54 -1.66 13.76
N VAL A 460 36.56 -0.89 14.24
CA VAL A 460 36.79 0.23 15.18
C VAL A 460 37.52 -0.24 16.43
N ALA A 461 37.11 -1.38 17.00
CA ALA A 461 37.76 -1.98 18.17
C ALA A 461 39.27 -2.20 17.95
N LEU A 462 39.66 -2.73 16.78
CA LEU A 462 41.07 -3.02 16.46
C LEU A 462 41.89 -1.73 16.31
N VAL A 463 41.33 -0.72 15.64
CA VAL A 463 42.00 0.58 15.47
C VAL A 463 42.19 1.28 16.82
N LEU A 464 41.16 1.29 17.66
CA LEU A 464 41.23 1.86 19.01
C LEU A 464 42.20 1.09 19.91
N GLU A 465 42.25 -0.24 19.82
CA GLU A 465 43.20 -1.06 20.57
C GLU A 465 44.65 -0.78 20.15
N ARG A 466 44.93 -0.68 18.84
CA ARG A 466 46.25 -0.28 18.33
C ARG A 466 46.67 1.09 18.89
N HIS A 467 45.79 2.08 18.82
CA HIS A 467 46.08 3.41 19.37
C HIS A 467 46.33 3.38 20.88
N ARG A 468 45.55 2.61 21.65
CA ARG A 468 45.75 2.45 23.10
C ARG A 468 47.09 1.79 23.44
N LYS A 469 47.52 0.79 22.66
CA LYS A 469 48.83 0.13 22.84
C LYS A 469 49.98 1.10 22.56
N VAL A 470 49.88 1.87 21.47
CA VAL A 470 50.89 2.88 21.12
C VAL A 470 50.97 3.99 22.18
N SER A 471 49.83 4.54 22.60
CA SER A 471 49.82 5.62 23.62
C SER A 471 50.32 5.13 24.98
N GLY A 472 49.90 3.94 25.42
CA GLY A 472 50.36 3.36 26.69
C GLY A 472 51.85 3.02 26.66
N TRP A 473 52.37 2.64 25.49
CA TRP A 473 53.80 2.47 25.30
C TRP A 473 54.56 3.81 25.32
N GLU A 474 54.06 4.88 24.68
CA GLU A 474 54.69 6.21 24.71
C GLU A 474 54.78 6.77 26.14
N GLU A 475 53.72 6.61 26.94
CA GLU A 475 53.74 6.99 28.36
C GLU A 475 54.77 6.16 29.15
N GLY A 476 54.76 4.84 28.98
CA GLY A 476 55.71 3.95 29.63
C GLY A 476 57.17 4.20 29.22
N LEU A 477 57.40 4.52 27.95
CA LEU A 477 58.70 4.91 27.41
C LEU A 477 59.16 6.22 28.03
N SER A 478 58.28 7.22 28.09
CA SER A 478 58.57 8.53 28.68
C SER A 478 58.95 8.40 30.16
N GLU A 479 58.23 7.56 30.91
CA GLU A 479 58.52 7.27 32.32
C GLU A 479 59.86 6.52 32.50
N LYS A 480 60.14 5.53 31.66
CA LYS A 480 61.43 4.79 31.69
C LYS A 480 62.61 5.67 31.27
N LEU A 481 62.44 6.53 30.26
CA LEU A 481 63.47 7.48 29.83
C LEU A 481 63.80 8.50 30.93
N GLN A 482 62.78 9.02 31.63
CA GLN A 482 62.99 9.91 32.78
C GLN A 482 63.75 9.21 33.93
N LYS A 483 63.46 7.94 34.21
CA LYS A 483 64.16 7.15 35.24
C LYS A 483 65.62 6.83 34.83
N SER A 484 65.86 6.57 33.54
CA SER A 484 67.20 6.23 33.01
C SER A 484 68.21 7.37 32.96
N ALA A 485 67.76 8.62 33.13
CA ALA A 485 68.63 9.78 33.27
C ALA A 485 69.47 9.77 34.58
N GLY A 486 69.17 8.86 35.53
CA GLY A 486 69.93 8.66 36.76
C GLY A 486 70.67 7.32 36.81
N GLY A 487 72.00 7.35 36.83
CA GLY A 487 72.87 6.31 37.42
C GLY A 487 73.10 5.00 36.67
N ASN A 488 72.17 4.50 35.84
CA ASN A 488 72.30 3.17 35.16
C ASN A 488 71.86 3.15 33.69
N ALA A 489 72.21 4.20 32.95
CA ALA A 489 71.70 4.51 31.62
C ALA A 489 71.84 3.42 30.54
N LYS A 490 72.84 2.52 30.59
CA LYS A 490 73.08 1.55 29.49
C LYS A 490 72.15 0.33 29.52
N GLU A 491 71.90 -0.22 30.70
CA GLU A 491 71.10 -1.45 30.84
C GLU A 491 69.61 -1.16 30.64
N GLU A 492 69.18 0.02 31.10
CA GLU A 492 67.82 0.52 30.88
C GLU A 492 67.55 0.88 29.42
N LEU A 493 68.53 1.45 28.69
CA LEU A 493 68.41 1.69 27.25
C LEU A 493 68.24 0.40 26.43
N VAL A 494 68.94 -0.67 26.81
CA VAL A 494 68.82 -1.98 26.15
C VAL A 494 67.43 -2.56 26.38
N ASN A 495 66.86 -2.41 27.57
CA ASN A 495 65.49 -2.86 27.86
C ASN A 495 64.46 -2.03 27.08
N VAL A 496 64.66 -0.71 26.99
CA VAL A 496 63.83 0.15 26.13
C VAL A 496 63.88 -0.31 24.67
N MET A 497 65.05 -0.62 24.11
CA MET A 497 65.16 -1.11 22.73
C MET A 497 64.51 -2.48 22.52
N LYS A 498 64.50 -3.36 23.53
CA LYS A 498 63.77 -4.63 23.49
C LYS A 498 62.26 -4.38 23.49
N ASP A 499 61.77 -3.49 24.34
CA ASP A 499 60.35 -3.12 24.38
C ASP A 499 59.87 -2.49 23.06
N VAL A 500 60.72 -1.67 22.41
CA VAL A 500 60.46 -1.10 21.07
C VAL A 500 60.32 -2.23 20.04
N ARG A 501 61.25 -3.18 20.04
CA ARG A 501 61.24 -4.31 19.11
C ARG A 501 59.99 -5.18 19.30
N ASP A 502 59.67 -5.54 20.54
CA ASP A 502 58.53 -6.41 20.85
C ASP A 502 57.19 -5.72 20.49
N LEU A 503 57.10 -4.38 20.63
CA LEU A 503 55.96 -3.62 20.13
C LEU A 503 55.85 -3.68 18.59
N LEU A 504 56.95 -3.43 17.88
CA LEU A 504 56.98 -3.47 16.42
C LEU A 504 56.62 -4.86 15.88
N GLU A 505 57.09 -5.93 16.50
CA GLU A 505 56.71 -7.31 16.18
C GLU A 505 55.20 -7.53 16.41
N SER A 506 54.65 -7.06 17.55
CA SER A 506 53.21 -7.19 17.84
C SER A 506 52.29 -6.37 16.91
N MET A 507 52.81 -5.29 16.33
CA MET A 507 52.09 -4.50 15.33
C MET A 507 52.10 -5.17 13.95
N GLN A 508 53.16 -5.93 13.66
CA GLN A 508 53.32 -6.67 12.41
C GLN A 508 52.42 -7.92 12.39
N ASP A 509 52.33 -8.63 13.52
CA ASP A 509 51.45 -9.81 13.68
C ASP A 509 49.95 -9.48 13.70
N ALA A 510 49.58 -8.20 13.88
CA ALA A 510 48.18 -7.75 13.86
C ALA A 510 47.69 -7.32 12.47
N GLU A 511 48.55 -7.39 11.44
CA GLU A 511 48.23 -7.11 10.03
C GLU A 511 48.03 -8.36 9.17
N ASP A 512 48.36 -9.54 9.71
CA ASP A 512 47.95 -10.87 9.20
C ASP A 512 46.66 -11.35 9.90
#